data_AF-A0A086YVM3-F1
#
_entry.id   AF-A0A086YVM3-F1
#
_cell.length_a   1.000
_cell.length_b   1.000
_cell.length_c   1.000
_cell.angle_alpha   90.00
_cell.angle_beta   90.00
_cell.angle_gamma   90.00
#
_symmetry.space_group_name_H-M   'P 1'
#
loop_
_entity.id
_entity.type
_entity.pdbx_description
1 polymer ?
#
loop_
_entity_poly.entity_id
_entity_poly.type
_entity_poly.pdbx_seq_one_letter_code
_entity_poly.pdbx_strand_id
1 'polypeptide(L)'
;MNGELFSLTDELKKNLYFFESMTVAELTPYIHQKMLKDYSLAQVKERIGLCLQQHPCFYLVSENMWHLNTEGLRCNDDFYTLFLKHGQPLNIKEIFNNKFNGKNKNKKIRRLVAEEASLISDGRFIQLDNDYWGLTQWVVKAANYSVKHLVINALKKHPAGLSLPQIFEFIYSWRKVNLPAVKEVLQKYPYFELREQELWVYESAIRVAYERLIDRYLWALKKQRDRRNKEREYWRNRLILLKKQLHEVNISHQEVAAALAQKTEDNYRQEYLVTQMAEKDLLLSLRKKEIFRYREHINKLEAKANSILCQCRLWVERTRTGENERTELRKALKDSLGNIALLATKIQDKEDNERRNKIEMTSLKEHYTTRIAELQNEIVELRQKLERSQEKTIQQERQYQSEIDFLNNSLKEVLEKEQEQQRSLLLIQKELTFFKKENQKHKALLKNPLVKLILMIFSFFQRHLKQTA
;
A
#
# COMPACT_ATOMS: atom_id res chain seq x y z
N MET A 1 68.40 -76.73 43.55
CA MET A 1 67.29 -77.28 42.75
C MET A 1 66.00 -76.66 43.26
N ASN A 2 65.32 -75.90 42.43
CA ASN A 2 64.15 -75.09 42.81
C ASN A 2 62.91 -75.66 42.14
N GLY A 3 62.38 -76.76 42.66
CA GLY A 3 60.98 -77.11 42.35
C GLY A 3 60.07 -76.14 43.10
N GLU A 4 59.04 -75.62 42.44
CA GLU A 4 57.91 -75.01 43.15
C GLU A 4 57.10 -76.13 43.82
N LEU A 5 56.19 -75.76 44.71
CA LEU A 5 55.38 -76.72 45.44
C LEU A 5 54.05 -76.94 44.73
N PHE A 6 53.71 -78.21 44.54
CA PHE A 6 52.58 -78.61 43.70
C PHE A 6 51.23 -78.39 44.38
N SER A 7 51.18 -78.46 45.72
CA SER A 7 49.93 -78.43 46.49
C SER A 7 49.91 -77.36 47.59
N LEU A 8 48.69 -76.86 47.86
CA LEU A 8 48.39 -76.00 49.00
C LEU A 8 48.81 -76.66 50.33
N THR A 9 48.64 -77.97 50.45
CA THR A 9 49.06 -78.75 51.63
C THR A 9 50.56 -78.63 51.87
N ASP A 10 51.35 -78.73 50.83
CA ASP A 10 52.80 -78.75 50.93
C ASP A 10 53.37 -77.36 51.22
N GLU A 11 52.77 -76.32 50.63
CA GLU A 11 53.12 -74.95 50.98
C GLU A 11 52.74 -74.65 52.45
N LEU A 12 51.64 -75.20 52.97
CA LEU A 12 51.29 -75.13 54.39
C LEU A 12 52.29 -75.88 55.28
N LYS A 13 52.67 -77.13 54.93
CA LYS A 13 53.68 -77.91 55.65
C LYS A 13 55.00 -77.15 55.73
N LYS A 14 55.47 -76.59 54.61
CA LYS A 14 56.69 -75.79 54.56
C LYS A 14 56.65 -74.57 55.48
N ASN A 15 55.56 -73.82 55.48
CA ASN A 15 55.43 -72.63 56.33
C ASN A 15 55.35 -73.03 57.81
N LEU A 16 54.54 -74.03 58.15
CA LEU A 16 54.37 -74.50 59.54
C LEU A 16 55.63 -75.19 60.09
N TYR A 17 56.40 -75.89 59.25
CA TYR A 17 57.69 -76.44 59.66
C TYR A 17 58.69 -75.34 60.07
N PHE A 18 58.70 -74.21 59.36
CA PHE A 18 59.65 -73.13 59.64
C PHE A 18 59.26 -72.27 60.85
N PHE A 19 57.97 -71.96 60.99
CA PHE A 19 57.46 -71.08 62.06
C PHE A 19 57.01 -71.84 63.31
N GLU A 20 57.00 -73.18 63.26
CA GLU A 20 56.52 -74.14 64.28
C GLU A 20 55.02 -74.03 64.60
N SER A 21 54.49 -72.81 64.69
CA SER A 21 53.10 -72.51 64.97
C SER A 21 52.66 -71.21 64.29
N MET A 22 51.52 -71.24 63.59
CA MET A 22 50.94 -70.06 62.95
C MET A 22 49.42 -70.07 62.96
N THR A 23 48.81 -68.89 62.93
CA THR A 23 47.37 -68.75 62.69
C THR A 23 47.04 -68.76 61.20
N VAL A 24 45.79 -69.06 60.85
CA VAL A 24 45.29 -68.98 59.47
C VAL A 24 45.47 -67.57 58.89
N ALA A 25 45.27 -66.53 59.71
CA ALA A 25 45.45 -65.14 59.30
C ALA A 25 46.91 -64.83 58.95
N GLU A 26 47.87 -65.38 59.69
CA GLU A 26 49.30 -65.24 59.41
C GLU A 26 49.73 -66.03 58.17
N LEU A 27 49.14 -67.20 57.91
CA LEU A 27 49.46 -68.05 56.75
C LEU A 27 48.91 -67.49 55.42
N THR A 28 47.74 -66.85 55.48
CA THR A 28 47.02 -66.31 54.31
C THR A 28 47.88 -65.47 53.36
N PRO A 29 48.64 -64.44 53.80
CA PRO A 29 49.42 -63.61 52.90
C PRO A 29 50.55 -64.37 52.20
N TYR A 30 51.19 -65.35 52.85
CA TYR A 30 52.28 -66.13 52.24
C TYR A 30 51.77 -67.03 51.13
N ILE A 31 50.61 -67.63 51.38
CA ILE A 31 49.97 -68.53 50.42
C ILE A 31 49.45 -67.69 49.27
N HIS A 32 48.71 -66.61 49.50
CA HIS A 32 48.19 -65.75 48.44
C HIS A 32 49.31 -65.18 47.53
N GLN A 33 50.50 -64.87 48.06
CA GLN A 33 51.61 -64.38 47.25
C GLN A 33 52.19 -65.43 46.31
N LYS A 34 52.13 -66.72 46.68
CA LYS A 34 52.70 -67.82 45.90
C LYS A 34 51.65 -68.58 45.08
N MET A 35 50.55 -68.95 45.72
CA MET A 35 49.42 -69.71 45.16
C MET A 35 48.11 -68.91 45.32
N LEU A 36 47.06 -69.27 44.59
CA LEU A 36 45.72 -68.65 44.72
C LEU A 36 45.68 -67.12 44.52
N LYS A 37 46.51 -66.58 43.62
CA LYS A 37 46.60 -65.13 43.32
C LYS A 37 45.30 -64.51 42.81
N ASP A 38 44.45 -65.32 42.17
CA ASP A 38 43.19 -64.89 41.58
C ASP A 38 42.03 -64.81 42.59
N TYR A 39 42.25 -65.29 43.82
CA TYR A 39 41.22 -65.33 44.86
C TYR A 39 41.30 -64.10 45.76
N SER A 40 40.16 -63.69 46.30
CA SER A 40 40.15 -62.66 47.35
C SER A 40 40.78 -63.20 48.65
N LEU A 41 41.38 -62.32 49.46
CA LEU A 41 41.98 -62.70 50.75
C LEU A 41 41.02 -63.48 51.67
N ALA A 42 39.71 -63.18 51.62
CA ALA A 42 38.70 -63.90 52.38
C ALA A 42 38.54 -65.36 51.90
N GLN A 43 38.46 -65.56 50.59
CA GLN A 43 38.38 -66.90 49.97
C GLN A 43 39.65 -67.73 50.22
N VAL A 44 40.82 -67.09 50.19
CA VAL A 44 42.09 -67.76 50.51
C VAL A 44 42.10 -68.22 51.96
N LYS A 45 41.70 -67.36 52.91
CA LYS A 45 41.63 -67.68 54.34
C LYS A 45 40.74 -68.90 54.61
N GLU A 46 39.58 -68.96 53.96
CA GLU A 46 38.63 -70.08 54.06
C GLU A 46 39.23 -71.39 53.54
N ARG A 47 39.84 -71.36 52.35
CA ARG A 47 40.49 -72.54 51.76
C ARG A 47 41.64 -73.07 52.60
N ILE A 48 42.42 -72.19 53.22
CA ILE A 48 43.49 -72.59 54.14
C ILE A 48 42.90 -73.27 55.37
N GLY A 49 41.85 -72.69 55.95
CA GLY A 49 41.17 -73.30 57.10
C GLY A 49 40.66 -74.71 56.80
N LEU A 50 40.01 -74.89 55.65
CA LEU A 50 39.53 -76.21 55.19
C LEU A 50 40.69 -77.20 54.99
N CYS A 51 41.78 -76.77 54.35
CA CYS A 51 42.95 -77.61 54.10
C CYS A 51 43.60 -78.09 55.41
N LEU A 52 43.77 -77.19 56.39
CA LEU A 52 44.33 -77.52 57.70
C LEU A 52 43.45 -78.52 58.48
N GLN A 53 42.12 -78.43 58.33
CA GLN A 53 41.19 -79.37 58.96
C GLN A 53 41.10 -80.73 58.26
N GLN A 54 41.29 -80.76 56.94
CA GLN A 54 41.15 -81.98 56.12
C GLN A 54 42.35 -82.93 56.25
N HIS A 55 43.55 -82.43 56.54
CA HIS A 55 44.76 -83.24 56.53
C HIS A 55 45.30 -83.53 57.94
N PRO A 56 45.53 -84.81 58.30
CA PRO A 56 45.90 -85.22 59.66
C PRO A 56 47.35 -84.86 60.04
N CYS A 57 48.16 -84.39 59.09
CA CYS A 57 49.49 -83.85 59.39
C CYS A 57 49.45 -82.53 60.16
N PHE A 58 48.31 -81.84 60.17
CA PHE A 58 48.11 -80.61 60.92
C PHE A 58 47.28 -80.86 62.17
N TYR A 59 47.66 -80.21 63.27
CA TYR A 59 46.91 -80.28 64.52
C TYR A 59 46.83 -78.91 65.18
N LEU A 60 45.77 -78.72 65.97
CA LEU A 60 45.48 -77.47 66.66
C LEU A 60 45.86 -77.62 68.14
N VAL A 61 46.76 -76.77 68.64
CA VAL A 61 47.30 -76.86 70.02
C VAL A 61 46.61 -75.89 70.98
N SER A 62 46.30 -74.68 70.51
CA SER A 62 45.60 -73.64 71.26
C SER A 62 44.62 -72.93 70.32
N GLU A 63 43.71 -72.11 70.87
CA GLU A 63 42.46 -71.62 70.25
C GLU A 63 42.52 -71.05 68.81
N ASN A 64 43.69 -70.88 68.19
CA ASN A 64 43.83 -70.65 66.74
C ASN A 64 45.24 -70.96 66.17
N MET A 65 46.06 -71.74 66.87
CA MET A 65 47.45 -72.03 66.46
C MET A 65 47.57 -73.43 65.87
N TRP A 66 47.93 -73.48 64.59
CA TRP A 66 48.16 -74.73 63.87
C TRP A 66 49.62 -75.12 63.91
N HIS A 67 49.87 -76.41 64.10
CA HIS A 67 51.18 -77.04 64.12
C HIS A 67 51.25 -78.16 63.08
N LEU A 68 52.47 -78.47 62.66
CA LEU A 68 52.78 -79.60 61.79
C LEU A 68 53.30 -80.77 62.63
N ASN A 69 52.73 -81.95 62.45
CA ASN A 69 53.27 -83.17 63.06
C ASN A 69 54.57 -83.57 62.34
N THR A 70 55.70 -83.38 63.00
CA THR A 70 57.04 -83.71 62.49
C THR A 70 57.51 -85.11 62.84
N GLU A 71 56.82 -85.81 63.76
CA GLU A 71 57.11 -87.21 64.10
C GLU A 71 56.73 -88.14 62.94
N GLY A 72 55.68 -87.75 62.21
CA GLY A 72 55.17 -88.46 61.04
C GLY A 72 54.55 -89.82 61.35
N LEU A 73 54.25 -90.59 60.31
CA LEU A 73 53.59 -91.89 60.44
C LEU A 73 54.61 -93.02 60.40
N ARG A 74 54.52 -93.96 61.35
CA ARG A 74 55.41 -95.13 61.44
C ARG A 74 55.45 -95.97 60.14
N CYS A 75 54.33 -96.02 59.42
CA CYS A 75 54.24 -96.74 58.14
C CYS A 75 55.13 -96.16 57.03
N ASN A 76 55.59 -94.90 57.17
CA ASN A 76 56.42 -94.22 56.19
C ASN A 76 57.91 -94.11 56.61
N ASP A 77 58.32 -94.72 57.73
CA ASP A 77 59.70 -94.62 58.24
C ASP A 77 60.73 -95.22 57.29
N ASP A 78 60.37 -96.29 56.57
CA ASP A 78 61.21 -96.87 55.51
C ASP A 78 61.48 -95.87 54.38
N PHE A 79 60.49 -95.04 54.02
CA PHE A 79 60.68 -93.98 53.05
C PHE A 79 61.56 -92.88 53.63
N TYR A 80 61.32 -92.47 54.88
CA TYR A 80 62.12 -91.45 55.55
C TYR A 80 63.61 -91.80 55.59
N THR A 81 63.95 -93.04 55.96
CA THR A 81 65.34 -93.51 55.97
C THR A 81 65.96 -93.58 54.57
N LEU A 82 65.19 -93.93 53.53
CA LEU A 82 65.65 -93.88 52.14
C LEU A 82 65.98 -92.47 51.68
N PHE A 83 65.10 -91.49 51.98
CA PHE A 83 65.35 -90.09 51.66
C PHE A 83 66.59 -89.56 52.41
N LEU A 84 66.76 -89.91 53.68
CA LEU A 84 67.97 -89.54 54.43
C LEU A 84 69.27 -90.13 53.84
N LYS A 85 69.23 -91.39 53.36
CA LYS A 85 70.40 -92.05 52.75
C LYS A 85 70.77 -91.46 51.39
N HIS A 86 69.78 -91.12 50.56
CA HIS A 86 70.02 -90.58 49.22
C HIS A 86 70.31 -89.07 49.23
N GLY A 87 69.80 -88.33 50.22
CA GLY A 87 70.05 -86.88 50.37
C GLY A 87 69.50 -86.01 49.23
N GLN A 88 68.66 -86.57 48.36
CA GLN A 88 68.08 -85.88 47.20
C GLN A 88 66.60 -86.27 47.03
N PRO A 89 65.78 -85.41 46.41
CA PRO A 89 64.40 -85.75 46.07
C PRO A 89 64.36 -86.93 45.09
N LEU A 90 63.41 -87.84 45.29
CA LEU A 90 63.27 -89.07 44.50
C LEU A 90 61.87 -89.17 43.92
N ASN A 91 61.75 -89.77 42.74
CA ASN A 91 60.46 -90.06 42.15
C ASN A 91 59.90 -91.36 42.75
N ILE A 92 58.67 -91.31 43.26
CA ILE A 92 57.97 -92.48 43.80
C ILE A 92 57.92 -93.61 42.76
N LYS A 93 57.66 -93.29 41.49
CA LYS A 93 57.57 -94.29 40.41
C LYS A 93 58.88 -95.05 40.22
N GLU A 94 60.03 -94.41 40.44
CA GLU A 94 61.36 -95.02 40.35
C GLU A 94 61.67 -95.89 41.59
N ILE A 95 61.30 -95.44 42.78
CA ILE A 95 61.48 -96.19 44.03
C ILE A 95 60.66 -97.49 44.01
N PHE A 96 59.42 -97.43 43.52
CA PHE A 96 58.53 -98.59 43.45
C PHE A 96 58.92 -99.58 42.35
N ASN A 97 59.45 -99.10 41.23
CA ASN A 97 59.97 -99.98 40.17
C ASN A 97 61.17 -100.81 40.65
N ASN A 98 62.02 -100.26 41.51
CA ASN A 98 63.17 -100.98 42.07
C ASN A 98 62.81 -101.93 43.23
N LYS A 99 61.75 -101.66 44.00
CA LYS A 99 61.33 -102.52 45.13
C LYS A 99 60.35 -103.65 44.75
N PHE A 100 59.57 -103.55 43.67
CA PHE A 100 58.49 -104.51 43.39
C PHE A 100 58.40 -104.97 41.92
N ASN A 101 59.05 -106.11 41.62
CA ASN A 101 58.94 -106.87 40.35
C ASN A 101 57.61 -107.67 40.22
N GLY A 102 56.45 -107.06 40.51
CA GLY A 102 55.13 -107.73 40.40
C GLY A 102 54.48 -107.57 39.02
N LYS A 103 53.83 -108.60 38.45
CA LYS A 103 53.29 -108.61 37.07
C LYS A 103 51.90 -107.95 36.84
N ASN A 104 51.26 -107.31 37.83
CA ASN A 104 49.87 -106.80 37.69
C ASN A 104 49.76 -105.26 37.71
N LYS A 105 49.47 -104.62 36.56
CA LYS A 105 49.37 -103.16 36.40
C LYS A 105 48.27 -102.50 37.27
N ASN A 106 47.08 -103.09 37.39
CA ASN A 106 45.96 -102.47 38.12
C ASN A 106 46.14 -102.49 39.65
N LYS A 107 46.77 -103.53 40.20
CA LYS A 107 47.09 -103.63 41.63
C LYS A 107 48.25 -102.71 42.03
N LYS A 108 49.14 -102.39 41.09
CA LYS A 108 50.20 -101.38 41.25
C LYS A 108 49.62 -99.97 41.37
N ILE A 109 48.72 -99.58 40.46
CA ILE A 109 48.14 -98.23 40.45
C ILE A 109 47.37 -97.95 41.75
N ARG A 110 46.52 -98.88 42.22
CA ARG A 110 45.77 -98.69 43.49
C ARG A 110 46.68 -98.59 44.73
N ARG A 111 47.85 -99.25 44.72
CA ARG A 111 48.83 -99.18 45.82
C ARG A 111 49.60 -97.87 45.80
N LEU A 112 50.08 -97.46 44.62
CA LEU A 112 50.74 -96.17 44.42
C LEU A 112 49.86 -95.01 44.90
N VAL A 113 48.57 -95.01 44.57
CA VAL A 113 47.63 -93.96 45.03
C VAL A 113 47.44 -93.98 46.56
N ALA A 114 47.39 -95.17 47.19
CA ALA A 114 47.24 -95.28 48.64
C ALA A 114 48.52 -94.84 49.38
N GLU A 115 49.69 -95.13 48.82
CA GLU A 115 51.00 -94.76 49.37
C GLU A 115 51.32 -93.28 49.12
N GLU A 116 50.92 -92.72 47.98
CA GLU A 116 50.95 -91.26 47.76
C GLU A 116 50.05 -90.55 48.75
N ALA A 117 48.81 -91.02 48.96
CA ALA A 117 47.92 -90.46 49.96
C ALA A 117 48.48 -90.55 51.39
N SER A 118 49.19 -91.63 51.74
CA SER A 118 49.83 -91.77 53.05
C SER A 118 51.01 -90.80 53.24
N LEU A 119 51.76 -90.50 52.17
CA LEU A 119 52.84 -89.50 52.20
C LEU A 119 52.30 -88.06 52.25
N ILE A 120 51.20 -87.76 51.56
CA ILE A 120 50.49 -86.46 51.70
C ILE A 120 50.03 -86.26 53.14
N SER A 121 49.54 -87.32 53.79
CA SER A 121 49.07 -87.28 55.17
C SER A 121 50.17 -87.18 56.23
N ASP A 122 51.44 -87.36 55.85
CA ASP A 122 52.60 -87.28 56.75
C ASP A 122 53.30 -85.92 56.59
N GLY A 123 53.56 -85.25 57.73
CA GLY A 123 54.14 -83.91 57.76
C GLY A 123 55.63 -83.85 57.37
N ARG A 124 56.33 -84.99 57.35
CA ARG A 124 57.75 -85.07 57.00
C ARG A 124 58.03 -84.97 55.50
N PHE A 125 57.03 -85.24 54.67
CA PHE A 125 57.18 -85.32 53.22
C PHE A 125 56.42 -84.21 52.50
N ILE A 126 56.99 -83.76 51.39
CA ILE A 126 56.44 -82.74 50.48
C ILE A 126 56.60 -83.20 49.04
N GLN A 127 55.59 -82.94 48.22
CA GLN A 127 55.64 -83.12 46.77
C GLN A 127 56.17 -81.86 46.08
N LEU A 128 57.18 -82.05 45.22
CA LEU A 128 57.76 -81.03 44.36
C LEU A 128 57.14 -81.10 42.95
N ASP A 129 57.22 -80.00 42.21
CA ASP A 129 56.87 -80.02 40.78
C ASP A 129 57.70 -81.10 40.05
N ASN A 130 57.02 -81.94 39.25
CA ASN A 130 57.53 -83.11 38.52
C ASN A 130 57.43 -84.48 39.23
N ASP A 131 56.47 -84.70 40.13
CA ASP A 131 56.25 -85.98 40.85
C ASP A 131 57.42 -86.43 41.75
N TYR A 132 58.35 -85.53 42.07
CA TYR A 132 59.42 -85.79 43.01
C TYR A 132 58.95 -85.56 44.43
N TRP A 133 59.41 -86.43 45.33
CA TRP A 133 59.15 -86.33 46.76
C TRP A 133 60.42 -85.98 47.49
N GLY A 134 60.30 -85.16 48.51
CA GLY A 134 61.41 -84.75 49.35
C GLY A 134 60.99 -84.55 50.79
N LEU A 135 61.97 -84.39 51.67
CA LEU A 135 61.70 -84.04 53.05
C LEU A 135 61.32 -82.56 53.17
N THR A 136 60.34 -82.29 54.02
CA THR A 136 59.88 -80.93 54.35
C THR A 136 61.05 -80.01 54.71
N GLN A 137 62.03 -80.54 55.44
CA GLN A 137 63.27 -79.88 55.83
C GLN A 137 64.07 -79.30 54.65
N TRP A 138 64.13 -80.01 53.52
CA TRP A 138 64.99 -79.63 52.39
C TRP A 138 64.43 -78.44 51.60
N VAL A 139 63.12 -78.20 51.67
CA VAL A 139 62.43 -77.18 50.85
C VAL A 139 62.28 -75.85 51.58
N VAL A 140 62.57 -75.82 52.88
CA VAL A 140 62.45 -74.62 53.72
C VAL A 140 63.60 -73.66 53.41
N LYS A 141 63.30 -72.66 52.57
CA LYS A 141 64.20 -71.55 52.27
C LYS A 141 63.88 -70.36 53.15
N ALA A 142 64.55 -70.27 54.30
CA ALA A 142 64.35 -69.20 55.28
C ALA A 142 64.56 -67.79 54.69
N ALA A 143 65.43 -67.66 53.68
CA ALA A 143 65.73 -66.38 53.00
C ALA A 143 64.53 -65.72 52.30
N ASN A 144 63.49 -66.49 51.96
CA ASN A 144 62.33 -65.98 51.22
C ASN A 144 61.32 -65.22 52.10
N TYR A 145 61.44 -65.31 53.43
CA TYR A 145 60.59 -64.57 54.34
C TYR A 145 61.09 -63.14 54.54
N SER A 146 60.18 -62.20 54.80
CA SER A 146 60.57 -60.82 55.08
C SER A 146 61.21 -60.71 56.46
N VAL A 147 62.12 -59.74 56.62
CA VAL A 147 62.90 -59.53 57.84
C VAL A 147 61.99 -59.40 59.07
N LYS A 148 60.86 -58.69 58.95
CA LYS A 148 59.80 -58.61 60.00
C LYS A 148 59.41 -59.98 60.54
N HIS A 149 59.17 -60.95 59.67
CA HIS A 149 58.67 -62.26 60.10
C HIS A 149 59.79 -63.16 60.62
N LEU A 150 61.02 -62.99 60.13
CA LEU A 150 62.21 -63.63 60.71
C LEU A 150 62.45 -63.14 62.14
N VAL A 151 62.33 -61.83 62.39
CA VAL A 151 62.40 -61.25 63.74
C VAL A 151 61.31 -61.82 64.65
N ILE A 152 60.06 -61.88 64.16
CA ILE A 152 58.94 -62.46 64.92
C ILE A 152 59.24 -63.93 65.26
N ASN A 153 59.77 -64.72 64.33
CA ASN A 153 60.08 -66.13 64.56
C ASN A 153 61.19 -66.30 65.61
N ALA A 154 62.27 -65.52 65.51
CA ALA A 154 63.36 -65.54 66.50
C ALA A 154 62.85 -65.21 67.91
N LEU A 155 62.03 -64.16 68.03
CA LEU A 155 61.49 -63.74 69.33
C LEU A 155 60.38 -64.66 69.86
N LYS A 156 59.62 -65.35 69.00
CA LYS A 156 58.68 -66.40 69.43
C LYS A 156 59.41 -67.62 70.01
N LYS A 157 60.57 -68.00 69.46
CA LYS A 157 61.42 -69.09 69.98
C LYS A 157 62.06 -68.74 71.32
N HIS A 158 62.27 -67.46 71.59
CA HIS A 158 62.89 -66.94 72.80
C HIS A 158 61.96 -65.93 73.51
N PRO A 159 60.93 -66.42 74.23
CA PRO A 159 59.93 -65.55 74.87
C PRO A 159 60.50 -64.66 75.99
N ALA A 160 61.66 -65.01 76.54
CA ALA A 160 62.40 -64.19 77.50
C ALA A 160 63.05 -62.93 76.88
N GLY A 161 63.03 -62.82 75.54
CA GLY A 161 63.66 -61.74 74.79
C GLY A 161 65.09 -62.07 74.37
N LEU A 162 65.57 -61.31 73.38
CA LEU A 162 66.93 -61.42 72.83
C LEU A 162 67.54 -60.03 72.68
N SER A 163 68.86 -59.94 72.83
CA SER A 163 69.58 -58.70 72.52
C SER A 163 69.66 -58.47 71.02
N LEU A 164 69.81 -57.20 70.59
CA LEU A 164 69.96 -56.86 69.17
C LEU A 164 71.05 -57.68 68.43
N PRO A 165 72.26 -57.90 68.97
CA PRO A 165 73.27 -58.73 68.31
C PRO A 165 72.86 -60.21 68.22
N GLN A 166 72.18 -60.76 69.24
CA GLN A 166 71.67 -62.15 69.19
C GLN A 166 70.60 -62.31 68.11
N ILE A 167 69.65 -61.37 68.02
CA ILE A 167 68.62 -61.37 66.98
C ILE A 167 69.27 -61.29 65.60
N PHE A 168 70.30 -60.46 65.47
CA PHE A 168 71.06 -60.35 64.22
C PHE A 168 71.73 -61.67 63.85
N GLU A 169 72.41 -62.36 64.76
CA GLU A 169 73.03 -63.65 64.50
C GLU A 169 72.01 -64.71 64.06
N PHE A 170 70.88 -64.80 64.75
CA PHE A 170 69.78 -65.70 64.36
C PHE A 170 69.26 -65.40 62.96
N ILE A 171 69.01 -64.13 62.65
CA ILE A 171 68.49 -63.74 61.33
C ILE A 171 69.55 -63.92 60.25
N TYR A 172 70.81 -63.61 60.55
CA TYR A 172 71.94 -63.76 59.62
C TYR A 172 72.14 -65.21 59.20
N SER A 173 71.90 -66.16 60.13
CA SER A 173 71.90 -67.60 59.84
C SER A 173 70.82 -68.02 58.81
N TRP A 174 69.69 -67.29 58.77
CA TRP A 174 68.57 -67.57 57.87
C TRP A 174 68.62 -66.77 56.58
N ARG A 175 69.12 -65.54 56.64
CA ARG A 175 69.23 -64.60 55.53
C ARG A 175 70.35 -63.61 55.81
N LYS A 176 71.24 -63.42 54.84
CA LYS A 176 72.22 -62.33 54.90
C LYS A 176 71.49 -60.99 54.91
N VAL A 177 71.49 -60.33 56.06
CA VAL A 177 70.84 -59.03 56.32
C VAL A 177 71.84 -58.17 57.09
N ASN A 178 71.66 -56.85 57.06
CA ASN A 178 72.48 -55.90 57.80
C ASN A 178 71.85 -55.61 59.18
N LEU A 179 72.68 -55.42 60.21
CA LEU A 179 72.26 -55.02 61.56
C LEU A 179 71.28 -53.82 61.58
N PRO A 180 71.50 -52.72 60.83
CA PRO A 180 70.56 -51.59 60.79
C PRO A 180 69.17 -51.98 60.27
N ALA A 181 69.06 -52.89 59.29
CA ALA A 181 67.76 -53.30 58.76
C ALA A 181 66.93 -54.09 59.78
N VAL A 182 67.59 -54.85 60.66
CA VAL A 182 66.93 -55.53 61.79
C VAL A 182 66.45 -54.50 62.82
N LYS A 183 67.30 -53.51 63.14
CA LYS A 183 66.96 -52.43 64.07
C LYS A 183 65.78 -51.57 63.58
N GLU A 184 65.76 -51.21 62.29
CA GLU A 184 64.65 -50.46 61.68
C GLU A 184 63.33 -51.20 61.80
N VAL A 185 63.33 -52.51 61.58
CA VAL A 185 62.13 -53.35 61.73
C VAL A 185 61.64 -53.39 63.17
N LEU A 186 62.56 -53.54 64.13
CA LEU A 186 62.22 -53.53 65.56
C LEU A 186 61.62 -52.18 65.98
N GLN A 187 62.17 -51.05 65.50
CA GLN A 187 61.68 -49.72 65.84
C GLN A 187 60.40 -49.31 65.09
N LYS A 188 60.16 -49.86 63.89
CA LYS A 188 59.02 -49.49 63.04
C LYS A 188 57.68 -50.01 63.55
N TYR A 189 57.66 -51.12 64.28
CA TYR A 189 56.43 -51.77 64.69
C TYR A 189 56.28 -51.77 66.21
N PRO A 190 55.13 -51.35 66.76
CA PRO A 190 54.96 -51.14 68.20
C PRO A 190 54.85 -52.44 69.01
N TYR A 191 54.70 -53.59 68.35
CA TYR A 191 54.61 -54.89 69.01
C TYR A 191 55.99 -55.55 69.26
N PHE A 192 57.07 -54.84 68.97
CA PHE A 192 58.41 -55.16 69.43
C PHE A 192 58.77 -54.19 70.54
N GLU A 193 58.85 -54.68 71.77
CA GLU A 193 59.13 -53.85 72.94
C GLU A 193 60.56 -54.07 73.40
N LEU A 194 61.23 -52.99 73.80
CA LEU A 194 62.51 -53.04 74.49
C LEU A 194 62.25 -53.06 76.00
N ARG A 195 62.53 -54.19 76.66
CA ARG A 195 62.43 -54.29 78.13
C ARG A 195 63.72 -53.80 78.81
N GLU A 196 63.62 -53.56 80.11
CA GLU A 196 64.77 -53.25 80.96
C GLU A 196 65.84 -54.34 80.75
N GLN A 197 67.08 -53.94 80.41
CA GLN A 197 68.22 -54.78 79.94
C GLN A 197 68.44 -54.90 78.41
N GLU A 198 67.92 -53.99 77.58
CA GLU A 198 68.14 -53.99 76.11
C GLU A 198 67.66 -55.26 75.38
N LEU A 199 66.75 -56.01 76.02
CA LEU A 199 66.15 -57.21 75.44
C LEU A 199 64.90 -56.83 74.66
N TRP A 200 64.87 -57.21 73.39
CA TRP A 200 63.68 -57.07 72.58
C TRP A 200 62.76 -58.27 72.82
N VAL A 201 61.48 -57.98 73.06
CA VAL A 201 60.42 -58.98 73.24
C VAL A 201 59.34 -58.75 72.19
N TYR A 202 58.77 -59.83 71.69
CA TYR A 202 57.63 -59.79 70.79
C TYR A 202 56.34 -60.08 71.56
N GLU A 203 55.42 -59.13 71.57
CA GLU A 203 54.11 -59.32 72.19
C GLU A 203 53.01 -59.53 71.16
N SER A 204 52.42 -60.73 71.17
CA SER A 204 51.39 -61.13 70.21
C SER A 204 50.09 -60.34 70.37
N ALA A 205 49.73 -59.95 71.59
CA ALA A 205 48.53 -59.17 71.90
C ALA A 205 48.58 -57.76 71.26
N ILE A 206 49.72 -57.07 71.38
CA ILE A 206 49.94 -55.74 70.80
C ILE A 206 49.87 -55.80 69.28
N ARG A 207 50.41 -56.86 68.66
CA ARG A 207 50.30 -57.04 67.21
C ARG A 207 48.85 -57.14 66.75
N VAL A 208 48.02 -57.93 67.43
CA VAL A 208 46.60 -58.07 67.08
C VAL A 208 45.86 -56.74 67.24
N ALA A 209 46.14 -55.99 68.31
CA ALA A 209 45.56 -54.67 68.52
C ALA A 209 45.98 -53.67 67.42
N TYR A 210 47.26 -53.67 67.05
CA TYR A 210 47.81 -52.82 66.00
C TYR A 210 47.22 -53.13 64.62
N GLU A 211 47.10 -54.40 64.24
CA GLU A 211 46.47 -54.82 62.99
C GLU A 211 45.00 -54.38 62.94
N ARG A 212 44.23 -54.54 64.03
CA ARG A 212 42.85 -54.03 64.14
C ARG A 212 42.75 -52.52 63.99
N LEU A 213 43.69 -51.76 64.56
CA LEU A 213 43.73 -50.30 64.43
C LEU A 213 44.03 -49.86 62.99
N ILE A 214 44.99 -50.53 62.33
CA ILE A 214 45.28 -50.28 60.91
C ILE A 214 44.06 -50.57 60.06
N ASP A 215 43.37 -51.69 60.26
CA ASP A 215 42.19 -52.04 59.47
C ASP A 215 41.08 -50.98 59.60
N ARG A 216 40.83 -50.49 60.83
CA ARG A 216 39.88 -49.39 61.08
C ARG A 216 40.30 -48.11 60.37
N TYR A 217 41.58 -47.77 60.41
CA TYR A 217 42.12 -46.58 59.75
C TYR A 217 42.01 -46.68 58.22
N LEU A 218 42.40 -47.81 57.63
CA LEU A 218 42.28 -48.07 56.20
C LEU A 218 40.81 -48.04 55.75
N TRP A 219 39.90 -48.58 56.56
CA TRP A 219 38.46 -48.50 56.28
C TRP A 219 37.94 -47.06 56.31
N ALA A 220 38.35 -46.26 57.30
CA ALA A 220 37.97 -44.85 57.39
C ALA A 220 38.47 -44.04 56.18
N LEU A 221 39.72 -44.27 55.77
CA LEU A 221 40.30 -43.67 54.56
C LEU A 221 39.54 -44.08 53.29
N LYS A 222 39.20 -45.36 53.15
CA LYS A 222 38.41 -45.86 52.02
C LYS A 222 37.04 -45.17 51.97
N LYS A 223 36.35 -45.10 53.11
CA LYS A 223 35.05 -44.42 53.24
C LYS A 223 35.13 -42.94 52.87
N GLN A 224 36.18 -42.24 53.29
CA GLN A 224 36.40 -40.84 52.93
C GLN A 224 36.68 -40.66 51.43
N ARG A 225 37.49 -41.55 50.84
CA ARG A 225 37.73 -41.58 49.39
C ARG A 225 36.44 -41.78 48.61
N ASP A 226 35.60 -42.73 49.04
CA ASP A 226 34.34 -43.05 48.38
C ASP A 226 33.35 -41.89 48.45
N ARG A 227 33.25 -41.21 49.61
CA ARG A 227 32.43 -39.98 49.75
C ARG A 227 32.88 -38.90 48.78
N ARG A 228 34.18 -38.62 48.72
CA ARG A 228 34.76 -37.62 47.81
C ARG A 228 34.50 -37.95 46.34
N ASN A 229 34.55 -39.23 45.98
CA ASN A 229 34.24 -39.68 44.62
C ASN A 229 32.76 -39.44 44.27
N LYS A 230 31.84 -39.79 45.18
CA LYS A 230 30.40 -39.55 44.99
C LYS A 230 30.08 -38.06 44.84
N GLU A 231 30.69 -37.20 45.66
CA GLU A 231 30.53 -35.75 45.53
C GLU A 231 31.04 -35.23 44.17
N ARG A 232 32.22 -35.70 43.73
CA ARG A 232 32.75 -35.33 42.40
C ARG A 232 31.83 -35.77 41.28
N GLU A 233 31.28 -36.98 41.34
CA GLU A 233 30.33 -37.49 40.35
C GLU A 233 29.04 -36.67 40.35
N TYR A 234 28.49 -36.36 41.52
CA TYR A 234 27.34 -35.49 41.66
C TYR A 234 27.58 -34.12 41.01
N TRP A 235 28.70 -33.47 41.32
CA TRP A 235 29.03 -32.17 40.74
C TRP A 235 29.29 -32.23 39.24
N ARG A 236 29.94 -33.29 38.74
CA ARG A 236 30.10 -33.51 37.29
C ARG A 236 28.75 -33.63 36.59
N ASN A 237 27.83 -34.41 37.15
CA ASN A 237 26.50 -34.59 36.59
C ASN A 237 25.70 -33.28 36.62
N ARG A 238 25.80 -32.52 37.72
CA ARG A 238 25.17 -31.20 37.83
C ARG A 238 25.71 -30.21 36.80
N LEU A 239 27.02 -30.21 36.58
CA LEU A 239 27.68 -29.36 35.59
C LEU A 239 27.24 -29.72 34.16
N ILE A 240 27.16 -31.01 33.84
CA ILE A 240 26.64 -31.48 32.54
C ILE A 240 25.20 -31.02 32.33
N LEU A 241 24.33 -31.15 33.34
CA LEU A 241 22.95 -30.68 33.26
C LEU A 241 22.85 -29.17 33.02
N LEU A 242 23.59 -28.37 33.79
CA LEU A 242 23.60 -26.91 33.65
C LEU A 242 24.12 -26.48 32.27
N LYS A 243 25.13 -27.17 31.72
CA LYS A 243 25.62 -26.91 30.37
C LYS A 243 24.55 -27.17 29.30
N LYS A 244 23.76 -28.24 29.44
CA LYS A 244 22.64 -28.54 28.53
C LYS A 244 21.58 -27.45 28.58
N GLN A 245 21.16 -27.06 29.79
CA GLN A 245 20.18 -25.99 29.98
C GLN A 245 20.66 -24.66 29.40
N LEU A 246 21.93 -24.31 29.59
CA LEU A 246 22.52 -23.10 29.01
C LEU A 246 22.53 -23.18 27.47
N HIS A 247 22.84 -24.34 26.91
CA HIS A 247 22.82 -24.53 25.46
C HIS A 247 21.41 -24.40 24.87
N GLU A 248 20.40 -25.01 25.50
CA GLU A 248 19.00 -24.90 25.11
C GLU A 248 18.51 -23.44 25.16
N VAL A 249 18.84 -22.72 26.24
CA VAL A 249 18.53 -21.30 26.38
C VAL A 249 19.22 -20.48 25.29
N ASN A 250 20.49 -20.74 24.99
CA ASN A 250 21.20 -20.04 23.91
C ASN A 250 20.57 -20.28 22.53
N ILE A 251 20.18 -21.52 22.21
CA ILE A 251 19.48 -21.82 20.96
C ILE A 251 18.16 -21.05 20.91
N SER A 252 17.36 -21.09 21.99
CA SER A 252 16.09 -20.36 22.04
C SER A 252 16.28 -18.85 21.86
N HIS A 253 17.34 -18.26 22.41
CA HIS A 253 17.66 -16.86 22.20
C HIS A 253 18.07 -16.57 20.75
N GLN A 254 18.81 -17.47 20.11
CA GLN A 254 19.17 -17.34 18.69
C GLN A 254 17.95 -17.42 17.79
N GLU A 255 17.03 -18.34 18.06
CA GLU A 255 15.76 -18.48 17.33
C GLU A 255 14.88 -17.23 17.50
N VAL A 256 14.74 -16.73 18.73
CA VAL A 256 14.01 -15.49 19.01
C VAL A 256 14.66 -14.29 18.31
N ALA A 257 15.99 -14.19 18.34
CA ALA A 257 16.71 -13.12 17.63
C ALA A 257 16.50 -13.20 16.12
N ALA A 258 16.53 -14.41 15.53
CA ALA A 258 16.26 -14.61 14.11
C ALA A 258 14.81 -14.26 13.74
N ALA A 259 13.84 -14.68 14.54
CA ALA A 259 12.43 -14.34 14.36
C ALA A 259 12.17 -12.83 14.47
N LEU A 260 12.84 -12.15 15.40
CA LEU A 260 12.78 -10.69 15.53
C LEU A 260 13.40 -10.00 14.31
N ALA A 261 14.57 -10.47 13.83
CA ALA A 261 15.20 -9.93 12.63
C ALA A 261 14.27 -10.07 11.40
N GLN A 262 13.68 -11.24 11.19
CA GLN A 262 12.72 -11.45 10.10
C GLN A 262 11.50 -10.52 10.23
N LYS A 263 10.95 -10.38 11.45
CA LYS A 263 9.85 -9.44 11.69
C LYS A 263 10.23 -8.00 11.38
N THR A 264 11.47 -7.58 11.69
CA THR A 264 11.93 -6.24 11.33
C THR A 264 12.04 -6.06 9.81
N GLU A 265 12.53 -7.04 9.07
CA GLU A 265 12.58 -7.00 7.60
C GLU A 265 11.19 -6.92 6.97
N ASP A 266 10.24 -7.72 7.48
CA ASP A 266 8.87 -7.72 7.00
C ASP A 266 8.16 -6.39 7.31
N ASN A 267 8.43 -5.79 8.48
CA ASN A 267 7.98 -4.43 8.79
C ASN A 267 8.55 -3.41 7.80
N TYR A 268 9.85 -3.46 7.47
CA TYR A 268 10.44 -2.57 6.48
C TYR A 268 9.81 -2.74 5.09
N ARG A 269 9.53 -3.98 4.66
CA ARG A 269 8.80 -4.25 3.41
C ARG A 269 7.39 -3.68 3.44
N GLN A 270 6.69 -3.84 4.56
CA GLN A 270 5.34 -3.29 4.73
C GLN A 270 5.36 -1.76 4.69
N GLU A 271 6.28 -1.11 5.39
CA GLU A 271 6.45 0.34 5.35
C GLU A 271 6.75 0.83 3.93
N TYR A 272 7.63 0.14 3.21
CA TYR A 272 7.93 0.45 1.82
C TYR A 272 6.72 0.30 0.88
N LEU A 273 5.91 -0.75 1.05
CA LEU A 273 4.69 -0.91 0.27
C LEU A 273 3.66 0.17 0.61
N VAL A 274 3.53 0.55 1.88
CA VAL A 274 2.63 1.63 2.31
C VAL A 274 3.04 2.97 1.68
N THR A 275 4.33 3.30 1.62
CA THR A 275 4.80 4.52 0.95
C THR A 275 4.53 4.48 -0.55
N GLN A 276 4.78 3.36 -1.23
CA GLN A 276 4.43 3.19 -2.64
C GLN A 276 2.92 3.34 -2.90
N MET A 277 2.08 2.75 -2.04
CA MET A 277 0.63 2.89 -2.16
C MET A 277 0.18 4.34 -1.99
N ALA A 278 0.76 5.07 -1.02
CA ALA A 278 0.48 6.48 -0.83
C ALA A 278 0.89 7.34 -2.05
N GLU A 279 2.02 7.04 -2.69
CA GLU A 279 2.44 7.69 -3.95
C GLU A 279 1.45 7.41 -5.09
N LYS A 280 1.01 6.15 -5.24
CA LYS A 280 0.02 5.77 -6.26
C LYS A 280 -1.32 6.45 -6.02
N ASP A 281 -1.79 6.52 -4.78
CA ASP A 281 -3.02 7.20 -4.41
C ASP A 281 -2.92 8.70 -4.69
N LEU A 282 -1.77 9.33 -4.42
CA LEU A 282 -1.51 10.71 -4.79
C LEU A 282 -1.60 10.91 -6.32
N LEU A 283 -0.94 10.07 -7.11
CA LEU A 283 -0.99 10.12 -8.57
C LEU A 283 -2.42 9.91 -9.12
N LEU A 284 -3.17 8.95 -8.55
CA LEU A 284 -4.58 8.75 -8.89
C LEU A 284 -5.42 9.99 -8.56
N SER A 285 -5.17 10.64 -7.42
CA SER A 285 -5.86 11.87 -7.05
C SER A 285 -5.57 13.01 -8.03
N LEU A 286 -4.33 13.14 -8.49
CA LEU A 286 -3.93 14.14 -9.49
C LEU A 286 -4.57 13.86 -10.85
N ARG A 287 -4.54 12.60 -11.31
CA ARG A 287 -5.22 12.17 -12.54
C ARG A 287 -6.72 12.40 -12.49
N LYS A 288 -7.38 12.12 -11.36
CA LYS A 288 -8.79 12.45 -11.15
C LYS A 288 -9.03 13.95 -11.32
N LYS A 289 -8.21 14.81 -10.69
CA LYS A 289 -8.30 16.27 -10.84
C LYS A 289 -8.12 16.73 -12.28
N GLU A 290 -7.17 16.17 -13.02
CA GLU A 290 -6.97 16.46 -14.45
C GLU A 290 -8.19 16.07 -15.29
N ILE A 291 -8.74 14.87 -15.07
CA ILE A 291 -9.96 14.43 -15.76
C ILE A 291 -11.13 15.39 -15.50
N PHE A 292 -11.31 15.87 -14.27
CA PHE A 292 -12.33 16.87 -13.96
C PHE A 292 -12.09 18.18 -14.72
N ARG A 293 -10.85 18.68 -14.78
CA ARG A 293 -10.51 19.88 -15.57
C ARG A 293 -10.82 19.70 -17.06
N TYR A 294 -10.47 18.55 -17.64
CA TYR A 294 -10.78 18.26 -19.03
C TYR A 294 -12.29 18.16 -19.28
N ARG A 295 -13.04 17.52 -18.39
CA ARG A 295 -14.51 17.47 -18.46
C ARG A 295 -15.12 18.87 -18.42
N GLU A 296 -14.67 19.74 -17.52
CA GLU A 296 -15.12 21.13 -17.48
C GLU A 296 -14.79 21.89 -18.77
N HIS A 297 -13.60 21.67 -19.34
CA HIS A 297 -13.22 22.29 -20.61
C HIS A 297 -14.10 21.82 -21.77
N ILE A 298 -14.38 20.52 -21.85
CA ILE A 298 -15.31 19.94 -22.84
C ILE A 298 -16.69 20.55 -22.66
N ASN A 299 -17.23 20.61 -21.44
CA ASN A 299 -18.54 21.22 -21.18
C ASN A 299 -18.58 22.70 -21.61
N LYS A 300 -17.51 23.47 -21.40
CA LYS A 300 -17.41 24.86 -21.89
C LYS A 300 -17.40 24.94 -23.41
N LEU A 301 -16.69 24.04 -24.09
CA LEU A 301 -16.68 23.97 -25.55
C LEU A 301 -18.04 23.55 -26.11
N GLU A 302 -18.70 22.57 -25.50
CA GLU A 302 -20.06 22.15 -25.85
C GLU A 302 -21.06 23.29 -25.67
N ALA A 303 -20.98 24.03 -24.55
CA ALA A 303 -21.82 25.21 -24.33
C ALA A 303 -21.59 26.30 -25.40
N LYS A 304 -20.32 26.54 -25.78
CA LYS A 304 -19.98 27.46 -26.88
C LYS A 304 -20.53 26.98 -28.22
N ALA A 305 -20.35 25.70 -28.55
CA ALA A 305 -20.88 25.10 -29.77
C ALA A 305 -22.40 25.19 -29.83
N ASN A 306 -23.10 24.89 -28.73
CA ASN A 306 -24.55 25.03 -28.62
C ASN A 306 -25.01 26.49 -28.79
N SER A 307 -24.26 27.45 -28.24
CA SER A 307 -24.53 28.88 -28.44
C SER A 307 -24.37 29.28 -29.91
N ILE A 308 -23.29 28.85 -30.57
CA ILE A 308 -23.06 29.09 -32.01
C ILE A 308 -24.19 28.45 -32.83
N LEU A 309 -24.56 27.20 -32.55
CA LEU A 309 -25.66 26.52 -33.23
C LEU A 309 -26.99 27.25 -33.05
N CYS A 310 -27.26 27.78 -31.86
CA CYS A 310 -28.45 28.61 -31.60
C CYS A 310 -28.42 29.88 -32.47
N GLN A 311 -27.29 30.58 -32.54
CA GLN A 311 -27.14 31.75 -33.41
C GLN A 311 -27.32 31.40 -34.89
N CYS A 312 -26.75 30.29 -35.36
CA CYS A 312 -26.96 29.80 -36.72
C CYS A 312 -28.44 29.51 -37.00
N ARG A 313 -29.16 28.87 -36.06
CA ARG A 313 -30.61 28.62 -36.20
C ARG A 313 -31.40 29.93 -36.29
N LEU A 314 -31.13 30.90 -35.43
CA LEU A 314 -31.75 32.22 -35.47
C LEU A 314 -31.47 32.95 -36.79
N TRP A 315 -30.24 32.85 -37.30
CA TRP A 315 -29.89 33.42 -38.60
C TRP A 315 -30.67 32.75 -39.72
N VAL A 316 -30.76 31.42 -39.73
CA VAL A 316 -31.55 30.67 -40.72
C VAL A 316 -33.03 31.05 -40.64
N GLU A 317 -33.59 31.20 -39.45
CA GLU A 317 -34.96 31.69 -39.26
C GLU A 317 -35.13 33.11 -39.80
N ARG A 318 -34.21 34.02 -39.47
CA ARG A 318 -34.25 35.41 -39.94
C ARG A 318 -34.07 35.52 -41.46
N THR A 319 -33.24 34.68 -42.08
CA THR A 319 -33.13 34.64 -43.55
C THR A 319 -34.41 34.10 -44.17
N ARG A 320 -35.03 33.07 -43.58
CA ARG A 320 -36.32 32.54 -44.05
C ARG A 320 -37.44 33.57 -43.93
N THR A 321 -37.54 34.29 -42.80
CA THR A 321 -38.54 35.37 -42.67
C THR A 321 -38.27 36.49 -43.66
N GLY A 322 -37.01 36.90 -43.83
CA GLY A 322 -36.63 37.90 -44.84
C GLY A 322 -36.87 37.44 -46.29
N GLU A 323 -36.69 36.15 -46.60
CA GLU A 323 -37.05 35.56 -47.90
C GLU A 323 -38.57 35.59 -48.10
N ASN A 324 -39.36 35.20 -47.09
CA ASN A 324 -40.82 35.27 -47.13
C ASN A 324 -41.29 36.72 -47.36
N GLU A 325 -40.79 37.69 -46.59
CA GLU A 325 -41.08 39.12 -46.78
C GLU A 325 -40.69 39.60 -48.18
N ARG A 326 -39.52 39.22 -48.70
CA ARG A 326 -39.11 39.53 -50.08
C ARG A 326 -40.07 38.91 -51.10
N THR A 327 -40.55 37.69 -50.89
CA THR A 327 -41.51 37.06 -51.80
C THR A 327 -42.87 37.75 -51.74
N GLU A 328 -43.33 38.18 -50.56
CA GLU A 328 -44.56 38.97 -50.39
C GLU A 328 -44.44 40.34 -51.05
N LEU A 329 -43.35 41.06 -50.83
CA LEU A 329 -43.08 42.35 -51.50
C LEU A 329 -42.99 42.21 -53.01
N ARG A 330 -42.36 41.15 -53.53
CA ARG A 330 -42.33 40.86 -54.98
C ARG A 330 -43.72 40.58 -55.53
N LYS A 331 -44.58 39.86 -54.80
CA LYS A 331 -45.98 39.65 -55.19
C LYS A 331 -46.75 40.97 -55.20
N ALA A 332 -46.69 41.75 -54.12
CA ALA A 332 -47.35 43.06 -54.03
C ALA A 332 -46.88 44.04 -55.12
N LEU A 333 -45.58 44.03 -55.45
CA LEU A 333 -45.02 44.83 -56.54
C LEU A 333 -45.51 44.34 -57.91
N LYS A 334 -45.61 43.03 -58.13
CA LYS A 334 -46.21 42.48 -59.35
C LYS A 334 -47.68 42.88 -59.49
N ASP A 335 -48.43 42.86 -58.39
CA ASP A 335 -49.83 43.27 -58.35
C ASP A 335 -49.99 44.78 -58.60
N SER A 336 -49.12 45.62 -58.01
CA SER A 336 -49.14 47.07 -58.25
C SER A 336 -48.71 47.42 -59.67
N LEU A 337 -47.71 46.75 -60.24
CA LEU A 337 -47.35 46.88 -61.67
C LEU A 337 -48.51 46.44 -62.56
N GLY A 338 -49.21 45.35 -62.20
CA GLY A 338 -50.44 44.93 -62.88
C GLY A 338 -51.52 46.00 -62.84
N ASN A 339 -51.73 46.64 -61.68
CA ASN A 339 -52.68 47.75 -61.53
C ASN A 339 -52.26 48.98 -62.34
N ILE A 340 -50.97 49.31 -62.39
CA ILE A 340 -50.45 50.40 -63.22
C ILE A 340 -50.66 50.09 -64.70
N ALA A 341 -50.43 48.86 -65.15
CA ALA A 341 -50.70 48.44 -66.53
C ALA A 341 -52.21 48.54 -66.85
N LEU A 342 -53.10 48.17 -65.91
CA LEU A 342 -54.55 48.37 -66.04
C LEU A 342 -54.95 49.85 -66.06
N LEU A 343 -54.27 50.72 -65.31
CA LEU A 343 -54.52 52.16 -65.37
C LEU A 343 -53.97 52.77 -66.67
N ALA A 344 -52.82 52.33 -67.15
CA ALA A 344 -52.23 52.79 -68.40
C ALA A 344 -53.13 52.44 -69.60
N THR A 345 -53.68 51.23 -69.62
CA THR A 345 -54.70 50.85 -70.63
C THR A 345 -55.96 51.71 -70.51
N LYS A 346 -56.48 51.99 -69.31
CA LYS A 346 -57.60 52.93 -69.11
C LYS A 346 -57.29 54.37 -69.55
N ILE A 347 -56.07 54.84 -69.35
CA ILE A 347 -55.63 56.17 -69.81
C ILE A 347 -55.58 56.17 -71.33
N GLN A 348 -55.00 55.14 -71.95
CA GLN A 348 -54.99 54.99 -73.40
C GLN A 348 -56.42 54.99 -73.98
N ASP A 349 -57.35 54.24 -73.37
CA ASP A 349 -58.76 54.24 -73.78
C ASP A 349 -59.41 55.63 -73.65
N LYS A 350 -59.07 56.39 -72.59
CA LYS A 350 -59.54 57.78 -72.43
C LYS A 350 -58.93 58.73 -73.46
N GLU A 351 -57.64 58.62 -73.76
CA GLU A 351 -57.00 59.42 -74.79
C GLU A 351 -57.59 59.12 -76.18
N ASP A 352 -57.82 57.84 -76.50
CA ASP A 352 -58.45 57.45 -77.76
C ASP A 352 -59.89 57.99 -77.86
N ASN A 353 -60.65 58.00 -76.75
CA ASN A 353 -61.95 58.65 -76.69
C ASN A 353 -61.85 60.18 -76.81
N GLU A 354 -60.88 60.84 -76.19
CA GLU A 354 -60.64 62.27 -76.39
C GLU A 354 -60.27 62.60 -77.84
N ARG A 355 -59.49 61.76 -78.50
CA ARG A 355 -59.17 61.91 -79.94
C ARG A 355 -60.45 61.80 -80.78
N ARG A 356 -61.33 60.83 -80.50
CA ARG A 356 -62.65 60.72 -81.15
C ARG A 356 -63.50 61.98 -80.93
N ASN A 357 -63.63 62.43 -79.69
CA ASN A 357 -64.38 63.66 -79.36
C ASN A 357 -63.79 64.90 -80.04
N LYS A 358 -62.46 65.02 -80.12
CA LYS A 358 -61.81 66.13 -80.85
C LYS A 358 -62.15 66.12 -82.32
N ILE A 359 -62.16 64.94 -82.96
CA ILE A 359 -62.56 64.78 -84.37
C ILE A 359 -64.02 65.20 -84.57
N GLU A 360 -64.93 64.78 -83.68
CA GLU A 360 -66.33 65.21 -83.71
C GLU A 360 -66.50 66.72 -83.49
N MET A 361 -65.71 67.32 -82.58
CA MET A 361 -65.73 68.76 -82.36
C MET A 361 -65.19 69.54 -83.57
N THR A 362 -64.19 69.01 -84.29
CA THR A 362 -63.70 69.64 -85.52
C THR A 362 -64.72 69.56 -86.65
N SER A 363 -65.39 68.42 -86.84
CA SER A 363 -66.42 68.30 -87.87
C SER A 363 -67.62 69.20 -87.58
N LEU A 364 -68.04 69.33 -86.31
CA LEU A 364 -69.05 70.30 -85.90
C LEU A 364 -68.60 71.74 -86.15
N LYS A 365 -67.35 72.09 -85.82
CA LYS A 365 -66.80 73.42 -86.11
C LYS A 365 -66.83 73.73 -87.61
N GLU A 366 -66.42 72.80 -88.47
CA GLU A 366 -66.50 72.96 -89.92
C GLU A 366 -67.94 73.14 -90.41
N HIS A 367 -68.89 72.42 -89.82
CA HIS A 367 -70.32 72.57 -90.13
C HIS A 367 -70.87 73.95 -89.72
N TYR A 368 -70.40 74.51 -88.60
CA TYR A 368 -70.78 75.86 -88.17
C TYR A 368 -70.05 76.95 -88.93
N THR A 369 -68.78 76.80 -89.29
CA THR A 369 -68.05 77.81 -90.09
C THR A 369 -68.62 77.92 -91.50
N THR A 370 -69.01 76.80 -92.12
CA THR A 370 -69.73 76.80 -93.39
C THR A 370 -71.07 77.52 -93.27
N ARG A 371 -71.85 77.25 -92.21
CA ARG A 371 -73.11 77.96 -91.97
C ARG A 371 -72.93 79.46 -91.70
N ILE A 372 -71.87 79.84 -90.98
CA ILE A 372 -71.53 81.25 -90.75
C ILE A 372 -71.16 81.94 -92.07
N ALA A 373 -70.42 81.29 -92.96
CA ALA A 373 -70.06 81.84 -94.26
C ALA A 373 -71.30 82.06 -95.16
N GLU A 374 -72.26 81.12 -95.16
CA GLU A 374 -73.55 81.29 -95.84
C GLU A 374 -74.32 82.50 -95.32
N LEU A 375 -74.45 82.63 -93.99
CA LEU A 375 -75.14 83.76 -93.36
C LEU A 375 -74.41 85.09 -93.59
N GLN A 376 -73.08 85.10 -93.61
CA GLN A 376 -72.30 86.30 -93.94
C GLN A 376 -72.52 86.75 -95.39
N ASN A 377 -72.61 85.82 -96.35
CA ASN A 377 -72.96 86.15 -97.73
C ASN A 377 -74.37 86.77 -97.83
N GLU A 378 -75.37 86.22 -97.13
CA GLU A 378 -76.71 86.81 -97.06
C GLU A 378 -76.70 88.23 -96.46
N ILE A 379 -75.92 88.46 -95.39
CA ILE A 379 -75.77 89.79 -94.79
C ILE A 379 -75.14 90.78 -95.78
N VAL A 380 -74.12 90.37 -96.54
CA VAL A 380 -73.46 91.24 -97.53
C VAL A 380 -74.42 91.59 -98.67
N GLU A 381 -75.19 90.62 -99.17
CA GLU A 381 -76.20 90.88 -100.20
C GLU A 381 -77.30 91.84 -99.72
N LEU A 382 -77.76 91.67 -98.48
CA LEU A 382 -78.76 92.57 -97.87
C LEU A 382 -78.18 93.98 -97.64
N ARG A 383 -76.92 94.11 -97.20
CA ARG A 383 -76.23 95.40 -97.06
C ARG A 383 -76.10 96.14 -98.39
N GLN A 384 -75.69 95.47 -99.47
CA GLN A 384 -75.61 96.10 -100.80
C GLN A 384 -76.98 96.57 -101.31
N LYS A 385 -78.07 95.85 -101.01
CA LYS A 385 -79.43 96.30 -101.33
C LYS A 385 -79.83 97.54 -100.53
N LEU A 386 -79.41 97.63 -99.27
CA LEU A 386 -79.72 98.74 -98.38
C LEU A 386 -78.93 100.00 -98.77
N GLU A 387 -77.64 99.89 -99.08
CA GLU A 387 -76.81 101.01 -99.55
C GLU A 387 -77.35 101.61 -100.86
N ARG A 388 -77.73 100.77 -101.84
CA ARG A 388 -78.38 101.25 -103.08
C ARG A 388 -79.70 101.99 -102.85
N SER A 389 -80.42 101.66 -101.78
CA SER A 389 -81.65 102.37 -101.40
C SER A 389 -81.36 103.69 -100.69
N GLN A 390 -80.33 103.72 -99.84
CA GLN A 390 -79.89 104.92 -99.13
C GLN A 390 -79.29 105.97 -100.07
N GLU A 391 -78.52 105.58 -101.08
CA GLU A 391 -78.00 106.52 -102.09
C GLU A 391 -79.13 107.19 -102.89
N LYS A 392 -80.21 106.46 -103.19
CA LYS A 392 -81.41 107.02 -103.84
C LYS A 392 -82.14 108.04 -102.97
N THR A 393 -82.29 107.76 -101.67
CA THR A 393 -82.92 108.70 -100.73
C THR A 393 -82.07 109.96 -100.51
N ILE A 394 -80.74 109.83 -100.42
CA ILE A 394 -79.84 110.99 -100.24
C ILE A 394 -79.87 111.90 -101.49
N GLN A 395 -79.99 111.34 -102.69
CA GLN A 395 -80.15 112.16 -103.90
C GLN A 395 -81.49 112.92 -103.92
N GLN A 396 -82.57 112.31 -103.43
CA GLN A 396 -83.87 112.96 -103.31
C GLN A 396 -83.87 114.07 -102.24
N GLU A 397 -83.25 113.83 -101.08
CA GLU A 397 -83.11 114.85 -100.02
C GLU A 397 -82.33 116.08 -100.48
N ARG A 398 -81.27 115.90 -101.29
CA ARG A 398 -80.53 117.03 -101.87
C ARG A 398 -81.35 117.86 -102.86
N GLN A 399 -82.26 117.22 -103.61
CA GLN A 399 -83.19 117.94 -104.49
C GLN A 399 -84.19 118.77 -103.65
N TYR A 400 -84.79 118.18 -102.61
CA TYR A 400 -85.73 118.89 -101.75
C TYR A 400 -85.08 120.03 -100.95
N GLN A 401 -83.84 119.86 -100.49
CA GLN A 401 -83.12 120.94 -99.80
C GLN A 401 -82.84 122.13 -100.74
N SER A 402 -82.51 121.88 -102.01
CA SER A 402 -82.33 122.96 -102.98
C SER A 402 -83.63 123.72 -103.32
N GLU A 403 -84.78 123.03 -103.29
CA GLU A 403 -86.10 123.67 -103.43
C GLU A 403 -86.50 124.48 -102.18
N ILE A 404 -86.18 123.98 -100.98
CA ILE A 404 -86.43 124.68 -99.72
C ILE A 404 -85.59 125.95 -99.62
N ASP A 405 -84.31 125.91 -99.99
CA ASP A 405 -83.43 127.08 -99.94
C ASP A 405 -83.85 128.17 -100.95
N PHE A 406 -84.38 127.77 -102.11
CA PHE A 406 -84.98 128.70 -103.08
C PHE A 406 -86.25 129.37 -102.51
N LEU A 407 -87.16 128.58 -101.93
CA LEU A 407 -88.41 129.08 -101.34
C LEU A 407 -88.18 129.94 -100.09
N ASN A 408 -87.17 129.63 -99.27
CA ASN A 408 -86.80 130.42 -98.09
C ASN A 408 -86.23 131.80 -98.47
N ASN A 409 -85.45 131.89 -99.55
CA ASN A 409 -84.94 133.18 -100.02
C ASN A 409 -86.08 134.05 -100.60
N SER A 410 -87.07 133.45 -101.27
CA SER A 410 -88.27 134.17 -101.71
C SER A 410 -89.17 134.64 -100.55
N LEU A 411 -89.25 133.88 -99.44
CA LEU A 411 -90.01 134.29 -98.25
C LEU A 411 -89.35 135.45 -97.48
N LYS A 412 -88.01 135.52 -97.45
CA LYS A 412 -87.29 136.64 -96.84
C LYS A 412 -87.55 137.96 -97.57
N GLU A 413 -87.59 137.97 -98.90
CA GLU A 413 -87.90 139.18 -99.68
C GLU A 413 -89.35 139.67 -99.49
N VAL A 414 -90.30 138.77 -99.19
CA VAL A 414 -91.70 139.13 -98.94
C VAL A 414 -91.88 139.66 -97.51
N LEU A 415 -91.19 139.09 -96.52
CA LEU A 415 -91.25 139.55 -95.12
C LEU A 415 -90.62 140.93 -94.90
N GLU A 416 -89.54 141.27 -95.61
CA GLU A 416 -88.96 142.62 -95.54
C GLU A 416 -89.92 143.69 -96.10
N LYS A 417 -90.67 143.38 -97.16
CA LYS A 417 -91.70 144.27 -97.71
C LYS A 417 -92.92 144.43 -96.78
N GLU A 418 -93.28 143.39 -96.04
CA GLU A 418 -94.41 143.43 -95.10
C GLU A 418 -94.09 144.26 -93.84
N GLN A 419 -92.84 144.21 -93.36
CA GLN A 419 -92.41 145.02 -92.22
C GLN A 419 -92.27 146.52 -92.54
N GLU A 420 -91.89 146.89 -93.77
CA GLU A 420 -91.93 148.29 -94.23
C GLU A 420 -93.37 148.84 -94.30
N GLN A 421 -94.34 147.99 -94.64
CA GLN A 421 -95.78 148.34 -94.63
C GLN A 421 -96.36 148.47 -93.21
N GLN A 422 -95.89 147.69 -92.24
CA GLN A 422 -96.33 147.85 -90.84
C GLN A 422 -95.83 149.16 -90.20
N ARG A 423 -94.66 149.67 -90.60
CA ARG A 423 -94.14 150.96 -90.10
C ARG A 423 -94.93 152.15 -90.61
N SER A 424 -95.52 152.08 -91.80
CA SER A 424 -96.35 153.17 -92.37
C SER A 424 -97.77 153.20 -91.79
N LEU A 425 -98.37 152.05 -91.44
CA LEU A 425 -99.71 151.97 -90.85
C LEU A 425 -99.80 152.55 -89.43
N LEU A 426 -98.76 152.40 -88.61
CA LEU A 426 -98.75 152.89 -87.23
C LEU A 426 -98.68 154.43 -87.13
N LEU A 427 -98.09 155.10 -88.12
CA LEU A 427 -98.07 156.57 -88.20
C LEU A 427 -99.48 157.13 -88.51
N ILE A 428 -100.23 156.47 -89.40
CA ILE A 428 -101.59 156.88 -89.78
C ILE A 428 -102.60 156.67 -88.63
N GLN A 429 -102.41 155.64 -87.80
CA GLN A 429 -103.25 155.41 -86.62
C GLN A 429 -103.09 156.50 -85.53
N LYS A 430 -101.93 157.16 -85.44
CA LYS A 430 -101.69 158.27 -84.50
C LYS A 430 -102.37 159.58 -84.95
N GLU A 431 -102.66 159.75 -86.24
CA GLU A 431 -103.31 160.96 -86.76
C GLU A 431 -104.85 160.87 -86.70
N LEU A 432 -105.41 159.66 -86.89
CA LEU A 432 -106.86 159.44 -86.89
C LEU A 432 -107.54 159.60 -85.52
N THR A 433 -106.83 159.32 -84.41
CA THR A 433 -107.38 159.51 -83.06
C THR A 433 -107.40 160.98 -82.64
N PHE A 434 -106.45 161.77 -83.17
CA PHE A 434 -106.38 163.21 -82.98
C PHE A 434 -107.38 163.99 -83.82
N PHE A 435 -107.97 163.47 -84.91
CA PHE A 435 -109.05 164.17 -85.63
C PHE A 435 -110.46 163.80 -85.16
N LYS A 436 -110.60 162.71 -84.40
CA LYS A 436 -111.89 162.33 -83.79
C LYS A 436 -112.36 163.31 -82.72
N LYS A 437 -111.41 163.89 -81.96
CA LYS A 437 -111.39 165.20 -81.28
C LYS A 437 -112.74 165.93 -81.14
N GLU A 438 -112.62 167.22 -81.06
CA GLU A 438 -113.39 168.19 -81.80
C GLU A 438 -114.75 167.85 -82.41
N ASN A 439 -114.98 166.72 -83.08
CA ASN A 439 -116.25 166.52 -83.77
C ASN A 439 -117.43 166.29 -82.80
N GLN A 440 -117.16 165.89 -81.55
CA GLN A 440 -118.19 165.84 -80.50
C GLN A 440 -118.46 167.19 -79.83
N LYS A 441 -117.51 168.14 -79.87
CA LYS A 441 -117.70 169.50 -79.33
C LYS A 441 -118.53 170.41 -80.24
N HIS A 442 -118.68 170.08 -81.53
CA HIS A 442 -119.36 170.96 -82.50
C HIS A 442 -120.80 170.59 -82.85
N LYS A 443 -121.30 169.39 -82.45
CA LYS A 443 -122.64 168.92 -82.88
C LYS A 443 -123.82 169.26 -81.96
N ALA A 444 -123.62 169.69 -80.72
CA ALA A 444 -124.75 169.96 -79.81
C ALA A 444 -125.29 171.40 -79.88
N LEU A 445 -124.54 172.35 -80.47
CA LEU A 445 -124.93 173.77 -80.52
C LEU A 445 -125.96 174.13 -81.60
N LEU A 446 -126.32 173.23 -82.54
CA LEU A 446 -127.08 173.65 -83.74
C LEU A 446 -128.24 172.71 -84.14
N LYS A 447 -129.25 172.62 -83.26
CA LYS A 447 -130.67 172.36 -83.62
C LYS A 447 -131.57 173.48 -83.08
N ASN A 448 -131.60 174.62 -83.79
CA ASN A 448 -132.64 175.67 -83.74
C ASN A 448 -133.00 176.04 -85.20
N PRO A 449 -134.23 176.46 -85.53
CA PRO A 449 -134.97 175.89 -86.66
C PRO A 449 -134.95 176.74 -87.95
N LEU A 450 -134.17 177.82 -88.05
CA LEU A 450 -134.24 178.73 -89.21
C LEU A 450 -133.35 178.38 -90.41
N VAL A 451 -132.59 177.28 -90.34
CA VAL A 451 -132.03 176.66 -91.55
C VAL A 451 -133.12 175.92 -92.36
N LYS A 452 -134.35 175.80 -91.83
CA LYS A 452 -135.51 175.29 -92.61
C LYS A 452 -135.98 176.21 -93.75
N LEU A 453 -135.51 177.45 -93.87
CA LEU A 453 -135.92 178.32 -94.98
C LEU A 453 -134.89 178.47 -96.12
N ILE A 454 -133.59 178.32 -95.85
CA ILE A 454 -132.57 178.51 -96.92
C ILE A 454 -132.39 177.23 -97.76
N LEU A 455 -132.64 176.03 -97.21
CA LEU A 455 -132.56 174.79 -97.99
C LEU A 455 -133.82 174.48 -98.83
N MET A 456 -134.90 175.26 -98.67
CA MET A 456 -136.05 175.18 -99.58
C MET A 456 -135.78 175.85 -100.94
N ILE A 457 -134.74 176.69 -101.07
CA ILE A 457 -134.39 177.37 -102.34
C ILE A 457 -133.31 176.63 -103.15
N PHE A 458 -132.43 175.82 -102.53
CA PHE A 458 -131.41 175.08 -103.30
C PHE A 458 -131.77 173.64 -103.72
N SER A 459 -132.94 173.10 -103.34
CA SER A 459 -133.42 171.84 -103.94
C SER A 459 -134.39 172.01 -105.13
N PHE A 460 -134.61 173.25 -105.60
CA PHE A 460 -135.09 173.48 -106.97
C PHE A 460 -133.95 173.57 -107.99
N PHE A 461 -132.70 173.86 -107.60
CA PHE A 461 -131.60 174.06 -108.56
C PHE A 461 -130.72 172.84 -108.88
N GLN A 462 -130.93 171.69 -108.24
CA GLN A 462 -130.15 170.50 -108.61
C GLN A 462 -130.96 169.21 -108.59
N ARG A 463 -132.24 169.31 -108.98
CA ARG A 463 -132.92 168.27 -109.77
C ARG A 463 -132.78 168.49 -111.28
N HIS A 464 -132.14 169.59 -111.71
CA HIS A 464 -131.34 169.66 -112.95
C HIS A 464 -129.95 169.02 -112.76
N LEU A 465 -129.99 167.90 -112.04
CA LEU A 465 -129.17 166.74 -112.26
C LEU A 465 -129.28 166.39 -113.75
N LYS A 466 -128.39 167.03 -114.48
CA LYS A 466 -127.61 166.31 -115.43
C LYS A 466 -127.20 164.99 -114.69
N GLN A 467 -127.16 163.83 -115.30
CA GLN A 467 -126.28 163.79 -116.44
C GLN A 467 -124.96 164.58 -116.08
N THR A 468 -124.45 164.52 -114.84
CA THR A 468 -123.09 164.88 -114.37
C THR A 468 -122.90 164.30 -112.95
N ALA A 469 -122.07 163.27 -112.82
CA ALA A 469 -121.20 163.00 -111.67
C ALA A 469 -120.19 161.92 -112.08
#